data_AF-A0A965WUM2-F1
#
_entry.id   AF-A0A965WUM2-F1
#
_cell.length_a   1.000
_cell.length_b   1.000
_cell.length_c   1.000
_cell.angle_alpha   90.00
_cell.angle_beta   90.00
_cell.angle_gamma   90.00
#
_symmetry.space_group_name_H-M   'P 1'
#
loop_
_entity.id
_entity.type
_entity.pdbx_description
1 polymer ?
#
loop_
_entity_poly.entity_id
_entity_poly.type
_entity_poly.pdbx_seq_one_letter_code
_entity_poly.pdbx_strand_id
1 'polypeptide(L)'
;MPYYDRTHSHLYSVYFAPRGRARMYDLGVQIAQLHLSPFDRIIGVLGEAGSGKSMLIKGMFPGLELTNDDDGVNVRPLPLLGQDDETGFYSPHTYHVDIRFELGFTQPHVIAEAVMQACARGKRVVIEHFDMLAPVLGRNADLLIGLGEEIIVTRPTIFGPQPQEICDIVYKSMRFRQMAHTAEDLCECYIPARELLRCRHDDIKRGFVLAFEGEEPHVDLDYIEERVKQDIAAARPICYVDEGHIMIGDKLHPCTGPRTHVAHTGCIEGFRLVKKLIHDVPNDRYLLAGRVGKLSPDEVEQINNMVLE
;
A
#
# COMPACT_ATOMS: atom_id res chain seq x y z
N MET A 1 -6.68 30.19 19.51
CA MET A 1 -7.55 29.08 19.95
C MET A 1 -6.71 27.82 19.99
N PRO A 2 -6.72 27.03 21.08
CA PRO A 2 -6.15 25.68 21.03
C PRO A 2 -6.91 24.88 19.96
N TYR A 3 -6.19 24.33 18.99
CA TYR A 3 -6.76 23.42 18.00
C TYR A 3 -7.27 22.18 18.73
N TYR A 4 -8.56 21.89 18.57
CA TYR A 4 -9.15 20.68 19.13
C TYR A 4 -8.91 19.54 18.13
N ASP A 5 -7.81 18.82 18.33
CA ASP A 5 -7.52 17.62 17.55
C ASP A 5 -8.55 16.54 17.91
N ARG A 6 -9.37 16.15 16.94
CA ARG A 6 -10.40 15.12 17.10
C ARG A 6 -9.80 13.73 17.38
N THR A 7 -8.49 13.56 17.23
CA THR A 7 -7.80 12.28 17.39
C THR A 7 -7.05 12.11 18.72
N HIS A 8 -7.19 13.06 19.66
CA HIS A 8 -6.45 13.08 20.94
C HIS A 8 -6.63 11.85 21.85
N SER A 9 -7.67 11.02 21.62
CA SER A 9 -7.95 9.79 22.37
C SER A 9 -7.82 8.49 21.56
N HIS A 10 -7.28 8.54 20.34
CA HIS A 10 -7.16 7.38 19.44
C HIS A 10 -5.70 6.97 19.28
N LEU A 11 -5.36 5.73 19.67
CA LEU A 11 -4.01 5.17 19.58
C LEU A 11 -3.55 4.97 18.13
N TYR A 12 -4.41 4.41 17.29
CA TYR A 12 -4.19 4.27 15.86
C TYR A 12 -5.53 4.03 15.14
N SER A 13 -5.57 4.40 13.85
CA SER A 13 -6.62 4.02 12.92
C SER A 13 -6.05 3.03 11.91
N VAL A 14 -6.79 1.97 11.61
CA VAL A 14 -6.39 0.94 10.65
C VAL A 14 -7.35 0.94 9.48
N TYR A 15 -6.79 1.04 8.28
CA TYR A 15 -7.51 0.92 7.02
C TYR A 15 -7.02 -0.32 6.28
N PHE A 16 -7.91 -0.94 5.52
CA PHE A 16 -7.45 -1.93 4.55
C PHE A 16 -6.60 -1.22 3.49
N ALA A 17 -5.46 -1.78 3.08
CA ALA A 17 -4.62 -1.18 2.03
C ALA A 17 -5.08 -1.68 0.64
N PRO A 18 -5.92 -0.92 -0.09
CA PRO A 18 -6.52 -1.42 -1.32
C PRO A 18 -5.44 -1.69 -2.37
N ARG A 19 -5.72 -2.59 -3.30
CA ARG A 19 -4.88 -2.77 -4.48
C ARG A 19 -5.28 -1.81 -5.59
N GLY A 20 -4.27 -1.32 -6.29
CA GLY A 20 -4.46 -0.48 -7.46
C GLY A 20 -4.68 1.01 -7.19
N ARG A 21 -4.36 1.78 -8.24
CA ARG A 21 -4.08 3.21 -8.18
C ARG A 21 -5.23 4.07 -7.67
N ALA A 22 -6.39 3.96 -8.31
CA ALA A 22 -7.54 4.81 -8.00
C ALA A 22 -8.00 4.62 -6.54
N ARG A 23 -8.11 3.36 -6.10
CA ARG A 23 -8.50 3.02 -4.72
C ARG A 23 -7.49 3.55 -3.69
N MET A 24 -6.19 3.48 -3.98
CA MET A 24 -5.16 4.04 -3.11
C MET A 24 -5.21 5.57 -3.04
N TYR A 25 -5.53 6.24 -4.15
CA TYR A 25 -5.74 7.70 -4.17
C TYR A 25 -6.95 8.10 -3.34
N ASP A 26 -8.07 7.42 -3.50
CA ASP A 26 -9.30 7.68 -2.74
C ASP A 26 -9.08 7.48 -1.24
N LEU A 27 -8.36 6.42 -0.85
CA LEU A 27 -7.97 6.22 0.54
C LEU A 27 -7.04 7.32 1.05
N GLY A 28 -6.10 7.80 0.21
CA GLY A 28 -5.26 8.95 0.54
C GLY A 28 -6.09 10.22 0.82
N VAL A 29 -7.08 10.51 -0.03
CA VAL A 29 -8.02 11.62 0.17
C VAL A 29 -8.75 11.47 1.50
N GLN A 30 -9.27 10.28 1.78
CA GLN A 30 -9.97 9.99 3.04
C GLN A 30 -9.07 10.17 4.26
N ILE A 31 -7.84 9.65 4.23
CA ILE A 31 -6.89 9.78 5.33
C ILE A 31 -6.53 11.25 5.57
N ALA A 32 -6.31 12.02 4.50
CA ALA A 32 -6.03 13.45 4.63
C ALA A 32 -7.21 14.21 5.25
N GLN A 33 -8.46 13.91 4.84
CA GLN A 33 -9.65 14.54 5.40
C GLN A 33 -9.87 14.22 6.89
N LEU A 34 -9.57 13.00 7.31
CA LEU A 34 -9.84 12.53 8.67
C LEU A 34 -8.71 12.85 9.65
N HIS A 35 -7.46 12.79 9.22
CA HIS A 35 -6.30 12.80 10.10
C HIS A 35 -5.38 13.99 9.94
N LEU A 36 -5.34 14.64 8.76
CA LEU A 36 -4.38 15.71 8.52
C LEU A 36 -4.85 17.02 9.15
N SER A 37 -3.93 17.68 9.87
CA SER A 37 -4.11 18.99 10.47
C SER A 37 -3.29 20.04 9.73
N PRO A 38 -3.76 21.30 9.64
CA PRO A 38 -2.95 22.42 9.13
C PRO A 38 -1.68 22.65 9.97
N PHE A 39 -1.62 22.14 11.20
CA PHE A 39 -0.47 22.28 12.09
C PHE A 39 0.57 21.16 11.93
N ASP A 40 0.24 20.07 11.23
CA ASP A 40 1.18 18.98 11.00
C ASP A 40 2.29 19.44 10.06
N ARG A 41 3.53 19.41 10.55
CA ARG A 41 4.73 19.82 9.81
C ARG A 41 5.51 18.63 9.31
N ILE A 42 5.58 17.54 10.07
CA ILE A 42 6.31 16.34 9.69
C ILE A 42 5.31 15.20 9.52
N ILE A 43 5.18 14.72 8.28
CA ILE A 43 4.38 13.55 7.94
C ILE A 43 5.34 12.42 7.61
N GLY A 44 5.46 11.45 8.51
CA GLY A 44 6.33 10.28 8.33
C GLY A 44 5.58 9.15 7.66
N VAL A 45 6.05 8.73 6.49
CA VAL A 45 5.48 7.62 5.72
C VAL A 45 6.44 6.43 5.77
N LEU A 46 5.96 5.31 6.29
CA LEU A 46 6.70 4.08 6.57
C LEU A 46 6.16 2.95 5.69
N GLY A 47 7.03 2.10 5.17
CA GLY A 47 6.64 0.97 4.33
C GLY A 47 7.76 0.53 3.40
N GLU A 48 7.74 -0.72 2.97
CA GLU A 48 8.72 -1.25 2.02
C GLU A 48 8.59 -0.59 0.63
N ALA A 49 9.60 -0.74 -0.22
CA ALA A 49 9.50 -0.33 -1.62
C ALA A 49 8.35 -1.07 -2.31
N GLY A 50 7.60 -0.38 -3.17
CA GLY A 50 6.44 -0.95 -3.86
C GLY A 50 5.18 -1.11 -3.01
N SER A 51 5.15 -0.62 -1.76
CA SER A 51 3.94 -0.69 -0.91
C SER A 51 2.82 0.30 -1.28
N GLY A 52 3.08 1.22 -2.23
CA GLY A 52 2.15 2.25 -2.67
C GLY A 52 2.28 3.58 -1.94
N LYS A 53 3.41 3.88 -1.29
CA LYS A 53 3.66 5.13 -0.55
C LYS A 53 3.42 6.37 -1.39
N SER A 54 4.11 6.47 -2.52
CA SER A 54 4.00 7.62 -3.43
C SER A 54 2.57 7.79 -3.95
N MET A 55 1.84 6.69 -4.17
CA MET A 55 0.43 6.76 -4.57
C MET A 55 -0.45 7.32 -3.45
N LEU A 56 -0.28 6.82 -2.23
CA LEU A 56 -1.00 7.31 -1.06
C LEU A 56 -0.73 8.80 -0.84
N ILE A 57 0.53 9.23 -0.94
CA ILE A 57 0.93 10.63 -0.79
C ILE A 57 0.27 11.50 -1.86
N LYS A 58 0.23 11.08 -3.12
CA LYS A 58 -0.48 11.80 -4.20
C LYS A 58 -1.98 11.96 -3.91
N GLY A 59 -2.61 10.95 -3.30
CA GLY A 59 -3.99 11.03 -2.83
C GLY A 59 -4.17 11.99 -1.65
N MET A 60 -3.26 11.94 -0.67
CA MET A 60 -3.31 12.78 0.53
C MET A 60 -2.99 14.25 0.27
N PHE A 61 -2.09 14.52 -0.69
CA PHE A 61 -1.62 15.86 -1.05
C PHE A 61 -1.76 16.09 -2.56
N PRO A 62 -2.99 16.26 -3.09
CA PRO A 62 -3.18 16.52 -4.51
C PRO A 62 -2.38 17.75 -4.97
N GLY A 63 -1.61 17.58 -6.06
CA GLY A 63 -0.74 18.63 -6.61
C GLY A 63 0.64 18.76 -5.94
N LEU A 64 0.96 17.92 -4.94
CA LEU A 64 2.33 17.82 -4.42
C LEU A 64 3.23 17.11 -5.43
N GLU A 65 4.29 17.79 -5.85
CA GLU A 65 5.33 17.20 -6.69
C GLU A 65 6.25 16.32 -5.83
N LEU A 66 6.29 15.01 -6.10
CA LEU A 66 7.19 14.09 -5.43
C LEU A 66 8.57 14.19 -6.07
N THR A 67 9.62 14.35 -5.27
CA THR A 67 11.03 14.43 -5.74
C THR A 67 11.45 13.25 -6.60
N ASN A 68 10.94 12.08 -6.25
CA ASN A 68 11.08 10.82 -6.93
C ASN A 68 9.84 10.00 -6.63
N ASP A 69 9.54 9.08 -7.51
CA ASP A 69 8.53 8.07 -7.30
C ASP A 69 8.93 6.79 -8.03
N ASP A 70 7.94 5.94 -8.25
CA ASP A 70 8.05 4.67 -8.93
C ASP A 70 8.53 4.78 -10.39
N ASP A 71 8.33 5.92 -11.06
CA ASP A 71 8.74 6.18 -12.45
C ASP A 71 10.15 6.78 -12.55
N GLY A 72 10.75 7.13 -11.41
CA GLY A 72 12.14 7.58 -11.31
C GLY A 72 12.27 8.91 -10.57
N VAL A 73 13.18 9.75 -11.05
CA VAL A 73 13.53 11.02 -10.40
C VAL A 73 12.84 12.17 -11.12
N ASN A 74 12.02 12.93 -10.40
CA ASN A 74 11.23 14.03 -10.96
C ASN A 74 11.92 15.38 -10.76
N VAL A 75 12.49 15.63 -9.58
CA VAL A 75 13.06 16.96 -9.22
C VAL A 75 14.41 16.83 -8.56
N ARG A 76 15.43 17.50 -9.13
CA ARG A 76 16.77 17.63 -8.58
C ARG A 76 17.35 19.03 -8.87
N PRO A 77 18.17 19.60 -7.98
CA PRO A 77 18.55 19.11 -6.65
C PRO A 77 17.36 19.04 -5.68
N LEU A 78 17.51 18.34 -4.54
CA LEU A 78 16.43 18.18 -3.55
C LEU A 78 15.91 19.57 -3.11
N PRO A 79 14.64 19.94 -3.42
CA PRO A 79 14.13 21.28 -3.13
C PRO A 79 14.22 21.68 -1.66
N LEU A 80 14.10 20.69 -0.75
CA LEU A 80 14.25 20.88 0.69
C LEU A 80 15.63 21.45 1.09
N LEU A 81 16.68 21.24 0.30
CA LEU A 81 18.01 21.80 0.60
C LEU A 81 18.20 23.22 0.05
N GLY A 82 17.40 23.62 -0.94
CA GLY A 82 17.48 24.91 -1.61
C GLY A 82 16.63 26.01 -0.98
N GLN A 83 16.24 25.87 0.29
CA GLN A 83 15.30 26.77 0.97
C GLN A 83 15.75 28.24 1.03
N ASP A 84 17.06 28.51 0.98
CA ASP A 84 17.61 29.87 1.07
C ASP A 84 17.62 30.60 -0.28
N ASP A 85 17.64 29.86 -1.38
CA ASP A 85 17.51 30.43 -2.74
C ASP A 85 16.06 30.85 -3.03
N GLU A 86 15.10 30.43 -2.20
CA GLU A 86 13.67 30.76 -2.26
C GLU A 86 13.35 32.19 -1.75
N THR A 87 14.23 33.16 -2.01
CA THR A 87 13.93 34.59 -1.84
C THR A 87 12.99 35.13 -2.93
N GLY A 88 12.54 34.27 -3.85
CA GLY A 88 11.55 34.58 -4.87
C GLY A 88 10.11 34.63 -4.36
N PHE A 89 9.24 35.28 -5.14
CA PHE A 89 7.80 35.51 -4.89
C PHE A 89 6.96 34.24 -4.68
N TYR A 90 7.53 33.05 -4.90
CA TYR A 90 6.87 31.75 -4.80
C TYR A 90 7.81 30.76 -4.09
N SER A 91 7.32 30.12 -3.03
CA SER A 91 8.04 29.06 -2.32
C SER A 91 7.10 27.89 -2.01
N PRO A 92 7.55 26.64 -2.09
CA PRO A 92 6.72 25.50 -1.75
C PRO A 92 6.27 25.56 -0.30
N HIS A 93 5.00 25.25 -0.06
CA HIS A 93 4.45 25.12 1.30
C HIS A 93 4.59 23.70 1.87
N THR A 94 4.71 22.70 0.99
CA THR A 94 4.94 21.30 1.35
C THR A 94 6.08 20.77 0.50
N TYR A 95 7.07 20.16 1.16
CA TYR A 95 8.14 19.42 0.51
C TYR A 95 7.88 17.93 0.59
N HIS A 96 8.41 17.21 -0.38
CA HIS A 96 8.53 15.76 -0.36
C HIS A 96 10.01 15.38 -0.25
N VAL A 97 10.31 14.30 0.46
CA VAL A 97 11.63 13.68 0.46
C VAL A 97 11.52 12.18 0.66
N ASP A 98 12.21 11.41 -0.17
CA ASP A 98 12.46 9.99 0.06
C ASP A 98 13.85 9.82 0.67
N ILE A 99 13.90 9.46 1.95
CA ILE A 99 15.16 9.35 2.69
C ILE A 99 16.04 8.24 2.14
N ARG A 100 15.45 7.10 1.76
CA ARG A 100 16.23 5.97 1.25
C ARG A 100 16.98 6.34 -0.02
N PHE A 101 16.33 7.11 -0.89
CA PHE A 101 16.95 7.62 -2.12
C PHE A 101 17.98 8.72 -1.83
N GLU A 102 17.63 9.70 -1.00
CA GLU A 102 18.47 10.89 -0.78
C GLU A 102 19.74 10.61 0.04
N LEU A 103 19.74 9.56 0.86
CA LEU A 103 20.96 9.09 1.56
C LEU A 103 22.08 8.63 0.60
N GLY A 104 21.77 8.37 -0.67
CA GLY A 104 22.78 8.14 -1.71
C GLY A 104 23.59 9.39 -2.10
N PHE A 105 23.13 10.58 -1.70
CA PHE A 105 23.68 11.86 -2.15
C PHE A 105 23.99 12.83 -1.01
N THR A 106 23.18 12.83 0.04
CA THR A 106 23.22 13.80 1.13
C THR A 106 23.33 13.11 2.48
N GLN A 107 24.15 13.66 3.37
CA GLN A 107 24.32 13.09 4.71
C GLN A 107 23.04 13.25 5.56
N PRO A 108 22.66 12.24 6.37
CA PRO A 108 21.38 12.25 7.09
C PRO A 108 21.15 13.48 7.98
N HIS A 109 22.20 13.98 8.65
CA HIS A 109 22.08 15.15 9.53
C HIS A 109 21.80 16.44 8.74
N VAL A 110 22.35 16.58 7.54
CA VAL A 110 22.06 17.74 6.66
C VAL A 110 20.59 17.74 6.26
N ILE A 111 20.05 16.55 5.94
CA ILE A 111 18.62 16.40 5.64
C ILE A 111 17.78 16.75 6.88
N ALA A 112 18.16 16.24 8.05
CA ALA A 112 17.45 16.51 9.31
C ALA A 112 17.42 18.02 9.66
N GLU A 113 18.55 18.70 9.51
CA GLU A 113 18.64 20.16 9.70
C GLU A 113 17.73 20.91 8.73
N ALA A 114 17.70 20.51 7.45
CA ALA A 114 16.83 21.11 6.45
C ALA A 114 15.34 20.87 6.75
N VAL A 115 14.95 19.67 7.20
CA VAL A 115 13.59 19.38 7.67
C VAL A 115 13.21 20.32 8.82
N MET A 116 14.07 20.44 9.83
CA MET A 116 13.81 21.28 11.00
C MET A 116 13.72 22.77 10.61
N GLN A 117 14.56 23.23 9.68
CA GLN A 117 14.50 24.58 9.14
C GLN A 117 13.18 24.85 8.41
N ALA A 118 12.72 23.91 7.56
CA ALA A 118 11.43 24.02 6.87
C ALA A 118 10.26 24.09 7.87
N CYS A 119 10.29 23.24 8.90
CA CYS A 119 9.30 23.26 9.97
C CYS A 119 9.31 24.60 10.74
N ALA A 120 10.48 25.16 11.04
CA ALA A 120 10.62 26.46 11.72
C ALA A 120 10.06 27.61 10.87
N ARG A 121 10.12 27.50 9.54
CA ARG A 121 9.49 28.43 8.59
C ARG A 121 7.99 28.20 8.41
N GLY A 122 7.40 27.26 9.15
CA GLY A 122 5.98 26.92 9.03
C GLY A 122 5.64 26.20 7.73
N LYS A 123 6.59 25.45 7.15
CA LYS A 123 6.37 24.58 5.99
C LYS A 123 6.20 23.12 6.44
N ARG A 124 5.54 22.32 5.61
CA ARG A 124 5.36 20.88 5.83
C ARG A 124 6.39 20.08 5.05
N VAL A 125 6.81 18.95 5.59
CA VAL A 125 7.66 17.96 4.92
C VAL A 125 7.00 16.58 5.03
N VAL A 126 6.76 15.97 3.88
CA VAL A 126 6.33 14.58 3.76
C VAL A 126 7.56 13.72 3.51
N ILE A 127 7.81 12.75 4.38
CA ILE A 127 9.07 12.01 4.47
C ILE A 127 8.78 10.52 4.26
N GLU A 128 9.14 9.98 3.09
CA GLU A 128 9.16 8.52 2.86
C GLU A 128 10.38 7.88 3.54
N HIS A 129 10.20 6.67 4.08
CA HIS A 129 11.22 5.96 4.86
C HIS A 129 11.67 6.75 6.10
N PHE A 130 10.69 7.35 6.79
CA PHE A 130 10.93 8.22 7.95
C PHE A 130 11.72 7.55 9.09
N ASP A 131 11.61 6.24 9.25
CA ASP A 131 12.38 5.44 10.20
C ASP A 131 13.89 5.61 10.05
N MET A 132 14.38 5.87 8.84
CA MET A 132 15.81 6.09 8.58
C MET A 132 16.30 7.48 9.04
N LEU A 133 15.41 8.48 9.09
CA LEU A 133 15.75 9.84 9.53
C LEU A 133 15.44 10.06 11.02
N ALA A 134 14.44 9.37 11.57
CA ALA A 134 13.97 9.54 12.94
C ALA A 134 15.10 9.53 14.01
N PRO A 135 16.15 8.67 13.93
CA PRO A 135 17.23 8.65 14.92
C PRO A 135 18.04 9.95 15.00
N VAL A 136 18.14 10.71 13.90
CA VAL A 136 18.94 11.94 13.82
C VAL A 136 18.10 13.22 13.83
N LEU A 137 16.78 13.11 13.62
CA LEU A 137 15.87 14.26 13.58
C LEU A 137 15.63 14.89 14.97
N GLY A 138 15.79 14.11 16.05
CA GLY A 138 15.63 14.58 17.42
C GLY A 138 14.18 14.76 17.90
N ARG A 139 13.19 14.43 17.06
CA ARG A 139 11.76 14.34 17.43
C ARG A 139 11.01 13.37 16.51
N ASN A 140 9.83 12.93 16.94
CA ASN A 140 8.94 12.12 16.11
C ASN A 140 8.13 13.00 15.14
N ALA A 141 7.51 12.36 14.13
CA ALA A 141 6.59 12.99 13.19
C ALA A 141 5.31 13.47 13.90
N ASP A 142 4.61 14.44 13.32
CA ASP A 142 3.31 14.87 13.83
C ASP A 142 2.20 13.87 13.44
N LEU A 143 2.38 13.21 12.29
CA LEU A 143 1.54 12.12 11.80
C LEU A 143 2.43 11.01 11.22
N LEU A 144 2.21 9.78 11.66
CA LEU A 144 2.85 8.58 11.12
C LEU A 144 1.85 7.75 10.32
N ILE A 145 2.29 7.27 9.17
CA ILE A 145 1.50 6.45 8.25
C ILE A 145 2.33 5.24 7.86
N GLY A 146 1.94 4.06 8.33
CA GLY A 146 2.57 2.79 7.96
C GLY A 146 1.77 2.08 6.88
N LEU A 147 2.42 1.68 5.78
CA LEU A 147 1.81 0.95 4.67
C LEU A 147 2.28 -0.51 4.65
N GLY A 148 1.35 -1.41 4.92
CA GLY A 148 1.48 -2.86 4.87
C GLY A 148 0.39 -3.52 4.01
N GLU A 149 -0.11 -4.66 4.48
CA GLU A 149 -1.42 -5.21 4.12
C GLU A 149 -2.58 -4.30 4.60
N GLU A 150 -2.35 -3.63 5.71
CA GLU A 150 -3.21 -2.62 6.30
C GLU A 150 -2.43 -1.30 6.33
N ILE A 151 -3.13 -0.16 6.26
CA ILE A 151 -2.56 1.17 6.48
C ILE A 151 -2.85 1.59 7.92
N ILE A 152 -1.78 1.84 8.68
CA ILE A 152 -1.85 2.30 10.06
C ILE A 152 -1.61 3.81 10.07
N VAL A 153 -2.56 4.58 10.60
CA VAL A 153 -2.42 6.02 10.78
C VAL A 153 -2.42 6.32 12.27
N THR A 154 -1.40 7.02 12.76
CA THR A 154 -1.25 7.34 14.19
C THR A 154 -0.54 8.66 14.41
N ARG A 155 -0.87 9.32 15.52
CA ARG A 155 -0.17 10.50 16.02
C ARG A 155 0.70 10.09 17.20
N PRO A 156 2.04 10.00 17.03
CA PRO A 156 2.89 9.54 18.09
C PRO A 156 2.94 10.57 19.24
N THR A 157 3.00 10.06 20.47
CA THR A 157 3.21 10.84 21.67
C THR A 157 4.62 10.60 22.23
N ILE A 158 4.95 11.22 23.37
CA ILE A 158 6.19 10.89 24.11
C ILE A 158 6.27 9.41 24.51
N PHE A 159 5.13 8.72 24.57
CA PHE A 159 5.03 7.29 24.88
C PHE A 159 4.99 6.41 23.62
N GLY A 160 5.14 6.99 22.44
CA GLY A 160 5.09 6.28 21.16
C GLY A 160 3.72 6.35 20.47
N PRO A 161 3.52 5.51 19.43
CA PRO A 161 4.45 4.48 18.97
C PRO A 161 5.73 5.05 18.35
N GLN A 162 6.85 4.34 18.48
CA GLN A 162 8.07 4.66 17.75
C GLN A 162 7.94 4.26 16.26
N PRO A 163 8.59 4.97 15.32
CA PRO A 163 8.53 4.61 13.90
C PRO A 163 8.89 3.15 13.62
N GLN A 164 9.89 2.61 14.32
CA GLN A 164 10.30 1.21 14.18
C GLN A 164 9.20 0.21 14.55
N GLU A 165 8.39 0.51 15.57
CA GLU A 165 7.27 -0.36 15.98
C GLU A 165 6.24 -0.49 14.85
N ILE A 166 6.00 0.61 14.12
CA ILE A 166 5.10 0.60 12.96
C ILE A 166 5.74 -0.18 11.81
N CYS A 167 7.03 0.03 11.51
CA CYS A 167 7.75 -0.73 10.48
C CYS A 167 7.68 -2.24 10.72
N ASP A 168 7.90 -2.69 11.95
CA ASP A 168 7.88 -4.10 12.32
C ASP A 168 6.52 -4.76 12.06
N ILE A 169 5.43 -4.01 12.15
CA ILE A 169 4.08 -4.49 11.83
C ILE A 169 3.90 -4.52 10.31
N VAL A 170 4.16 -3.40 9.63
CA VAL A 170 3.81 -3.27 8.22
C VAL A 170 4.68 -4.15 7.33
N TYR A 171 5.99 -4.28 7.61
CA TYR A 171 6.90 -5.08 6.79
C TYR A 171 6.57 -6.57 6.87
N LYS A 172 6.19 -7.08 8.04
CA LYS A 172 5.74 -8.48 8.18
C LYS A 172 4.48 -8.78 7.37
N SER A 173 3.63 -7.78 7.17
CA SER A 173 2.36 -7.94 6.46
C SER A 173 2.49 -7.78 4.93
N MET A 174 3.48 -7.02 4.44
CA MET A 174 3.69 -6.73 3.02
C MET A 174 3.83 -7.98 2.16
N ARG A 175 4.54 -9.00 2.66
CA ARG A 175 4.71 -10.27 1.95
C ARG A 175 3.37 -10.94 1.64
N PHE A 176 2.42 -10.91 2.58
CA PHE A 176 1.09 -11.51 2.36
C PHE A 176 0.29 -10.74 1.31
N ARG A 177 0.40 -9.42 1.29
CA ARG A 177 -0.22 -8.57 0.27
C ARG A 177 0.29 -8.88 -1.13
N GLN A 178 1.61 -8.97 -1.30
CA GLN A 178 2.24 -9.33 -2.58
C GLN A 178 1.86 -10.75 -3.05
N MET A 179 1.86 -11.73 -2.13
CA MET A 179 1.43 -13.09 -2.44
C MET A 179 -0.03 -13.15 -2.87
N ALA A 180 -0.91 -12.45 -2.15
CA ALA A 180 -2.34 -12.46 -2.42
C ALA A 180 -2.68 -11.81 -3.78
N HIS A 181 -2.05 -10.69 -4.11
CA HIS A 181 -2.25 -10.04 -5.40
C HIS A 181 -1.69 -10.89 -6.55
N THR A 182 -0.53 -11.51 -6.35
CA THR A 182 0.00 -12.42 -7.37
C THR A 182 -0.90 -13.64 -7.56
N ALA A 183 -1.48 -14.17 -6.48
CA ALA A 183 -2.42 -15.29 -6.57
C ALA A 183 -3.74 -14.90 -7.27
N GLU A 184 -4.22 -13.67 -7.05
CA GLU A 184 -5.38 -13.07 -7.73
C GLU A 184 -5.17 -13.05 -9.25
N ASP A 185 -4.08 -12.43 -9.72
CA ASP A 185 -3.71 -12.33 -11.15
C ASP A 185 -3.51 -13.73 -11.80
N LEU A 186 -2.97 -14.69 -11.05
CA LEU A 186 -2.85 -16.07 -11.52
C LEU A 186 -4.22 -16.74 -11.67
N CYS A 187 -5.18 -16.47 -10.79
CA CYS A 187 -6.55 -16.98 -10.93
C CYS A 187 -7.23 -16.41 -12.18
N GLU A 188 -7.07 -15.13 -12.46
CA GLU A 188 -7.61 -14.48 -13.66
C GLU A 188 -7.14 -15.12 -14.96
N CYS A 189 -5.91 -15.66 -14.99
CA CYS A 189 -5.38 -16.38 -16.14
C CYS A 189 -6.18 -17.63 -16.52
N TYR A 190 -6.97 -18.17 -15.59
CA TYR A 190 -7.76 -19.39 -15.76
C TYR A 190 -9.27 -19.16 -15.70
N ILE A 191 -9.70 -17.91 -15.49
CA ILE A 191 -11.11 -17.51 -15.55
C ILE A 191 -11.52 -17.28 -17.02
N PRO A 192 -12.70 -17.74 -17.46
CA PRO A 192 -13.17 -17.47 -18.81
C PRO A 192 -13.27 -15.97 -19.10
N ALA A 193 -12.85 -15.54 -20.29
CA ALA A 193 -12.82 -14.12 -20.66
C ALA A 193 -14.18 -13.40 -20.49
N ARG A 194 -15.29 -14.11 -20.73
CA ARG A 194 -16.65 -13.58 -20.49
C ARG A 194 -16.87 -13.18 -19.04
N GLU A 195 -16.40 -13.99 -18.10
CA GLU A 195 -16.54 -13.75 -16.67
C GLU A 195 -15.60 -12.63 -16.20
N LEU A 196 -14.38 -12.59 -16.75
CA LEU A 196 -13.38 -11.59 -16.40
C LEU A 196 -13.84 -10.15 -16.73
N LEU A 197 -14.63 -9.96 -17.80
CA LEU A 197 -15.16 -8.64 -18.18
C LEU A 197 -16.07 -7.99 -17.13
N ARG A 198 -16.77 -8.82 -16.35
CA ARG A 198 -17.64 -8.38 -15.24
C ARG A 198 -17.00 -8.54 -13.88
N CYS A 199 -15.72 -8.90 -13.85
CA CYS A 199 -14.99 -9.11 -12.62
C CYS A 199 -14.54 -7.77 -12.01
N ARG A 200 -14.59 -7.68 -10.69
CA ARG A 200 -14.10 -6.59 -9.86
C ARG A 200 -13.26 -7.17 -8.74
N HIS A 201 -12.21 -6.46 -8.36
CA HIS A 201 -11.25 -6.94 -7.36
C HIS A 201 -11.60 -6.30 -6.02
N ASP A 202 -11.80 -7.16 -5.03
CA ASP A 202 -11.98 -6.80 -3.64
C ASP A 202 -10.87 -7.47 -2.82
N ASP A 203 -10.57 -6.86 -1.69
CA ASP A 203 -9.42 -7.26 -0.91
C ASP A 203 -9.83 -7.78 0.47
N ILE A 204 -9.18 -8.86 0.92
CA ILE A 204 -9.36 -9.44 2.25
C ILE A 204 -8.00 -9.73 2.88
N LYS A 205 -7.97 -9.80 4.21
CA LYS A 205 -6.75 -10.14 4.94
C LYS A 205 -6.20 -11.49 4.49
N ARG A 206 -4.92 -11.53 4.12
CA ARG A 206 -4.18 -12.68 3.59
C ARG A 206 -4.90 -13.36 2.43
N GLY A 207 -5.48 -12.59 1.53
CA GLY A 207 -6.26 -13.14 0.42
C GLY A 207 -6.77 -12.09 -0.55
N PHE A 208 -7.68 -12.51 -1.40
CA PHE A 208 -8.29 -11.70 -2.44
C PHE A 208 -9.72 -12.17 -2.69
N VAL A 209 -10.51 -11.30 -3.31
CA VAL A 209 -11.87 -11.60 -3.74
C VAL A 209 -12.05 -11.12 -5.18
N LEU A 210 -12.49 -12.02 -6.03
CA LEU A 210 -12.96 -11.72 -7.37
C LEU A 210 -14.50 -11.68 -7.31
N ALA A 211 -15.07 -10.49 -7.45
CA ALA A 211 -16.49 -10.24 -7.44
C ALA A 211 -17.03 -10.20 -8.87
N PHE A 212 -18.09 -10.96 -9.14
CA PHE A 212 -18.75 -11.08 -10.45
C PHE A 212 -20.16 -10.51 -10.33
N GLU A 213 -20.42 -9.41 -11.04
CA GLU A 213 -21.72 -8.73 -10.99
C GLU A 213 -22.83 -9.55 -11.66
N GLY A 214 -24.01 -9.61 -11.04
CA GLY A 214 -25.20 -10.30 -11.55
C GLY A 214 -25.17 -11.82 -11.35
N GLU A 215 -25.31 -12.58 -12.43
CA GLU A 215 -25.51 -14.04 -12.39
C GLU A 215 -24.28 -14.81 -11.84
N GLU A 216 -24.50 -16.03 -11.34
CA GLU A 216 -23.40 -16.90 -10.87
C GLU A 216 -22.38 -17.16 -12.00
N PRO A 217 -21.06 -16.98 -11.74
CA PRO A 217 -20.03 -17.17 -12.75
C PRO A 217 -19.83 -18.64 -13.08
N HIS A 218 -19.70 -18.96 -14.37
CA HIS A 218 -19.40 -20.32 -14.81
C HIS A 218 -17.90 -20.61 -14.69
N VAL A 219 -17.44 -20.90 -13.47
CA VAL A 219 -16.04 -21.18 -13.14
C VAL A 219 -15.88 -22.54 -12.45
N ASP A 220 -14.77 -23.22 -12.75
CA ASP A 220 -14.37 -24.44 -12.06
C ASP A 220 -13.27 -24.12 -11.04
N LEU A 221 -13.65 -24.06 -9.77
CA LEU A 221 -12.76 -23.68 -8.67
C LEU A 221 -11.65 -24.71 -8.44
N ASP A 222 -11.91 -25.99 -8.68
CA ASP A 222 -10.90 -27.04 -8.50
C ASP A 222 -9.87 -26.98 -9.61
N TYR A 223 -10.33 -26.79 -10.86
CA TYR A 223 -9.45 -26.57 -12.00
C TYR A 223 -8.58 -25.32 -11.82
N ILE A 224 -9.17 -24.17 -11.47
CA ILE A 224 -8.41 -22.92 -11.26
C ILE A 224 -7.37 -23.14 -10.15
N GLU A 225 -7.77 -23.72 -9.02
CA GLU A 225 -6.84 -23.93 -7.91
C GLU A 225 -5.68 -24.86 -8.29
N GLU A 226 -5.96 -25.96 -9.01
CA GLU A 226 -4.93 -26.89 -9.47
C GLU A 226 -3.95 -26.21 -10.42
N ARG A 227 -4.44 -25.42 -11.38
CA ARG A 227 -3.60 -24.68 -12.34
C ARG A 227 -2.72 -23.64 -11.67
N VAL A 228 -3.27 -22.87 -10.73
CA VAL A 228 -2.46 -21.89 -9.97
C VAL A 228 -1.41 -22.60 -9.13
N LYS A 229 -1.73 -23.74 -8.49
CA LYS A 229 -0.74 -24.56 -7.77
C LYS A 229 0.37 -25.08 -8.70
N GLN A 230 0.05 -25.47 -9.93
CA GLN A 230 1.05 -25.85 -10.95
C GLN A 230 1.97 -24.66 -11.30
N ASP A 231 1.42 -23.47 -11.47
CA ASP A 231 2.21 -22.26 -11.75
C ASP A 231 3.12 -21.87 -10.59
N ILE A 232 2.64 -21.99 -9.34
CA ILE A 232 3.45 -21.77 -8.12
C ILE A 232 4.60 -22.78 -8.09
N ALA A 233 4.32 -24.07 -8.33
CA ALA A 233 5.34 -25.11 -8.36
C ALA A 233 6.39 -24.89 -9.47
N ALA A 234 5.98 -24.31 -10.60
CA ALA A 234 6.88 -23.97 -11.71
C ALA A 234 7.75 -22.73 -11.45
N ALA A 235 7.48 -21.96 -10.38
CA ALA A 235 8.24 -20.78 -9.98
C ALA A 235 8.51 -19.78 -11.12
N ARG A 236 7.48 -19.45 -11.91
CA ARG A 236 7.58 -18.51 -13.04
C ARG A 236 7.98 -17.11 -12.55
N PRO A 237 8.91 -16.43 -13.25
CA PRO A 237 9.31 -15.07 -12.88
C PRO A 237 8.16 -14.08 -13.08
N ILE A 238 8.13 -13.02 -12.28
CA ILE A 238 7.18 -11.91 -12.40
C ILE A 238 7.95 -10.61 -12.51
N CYS A 239 7.66 -9.83 -13.55
CA CYS A 239 8.34 -8.58 -13.81
C CYS A 239 7.32 -7.44 -14.02
N TYR A 240 7.62 -6.28 -13.45
CA TYR A 240 6.92 -5.04 -13.80
C TYR A 240 7.19 -4.70 -15.27
N VAL A 241 6.14 -4.27 -15.98
CA VAL A 241 6.24 -3.80 -17.37
C VAL A 241 5.89 -2.32 -17.44
N ASP A 242 4.69 -1.96 -17.01
CA ASP A 242 4.19 -0.59 -16.96
C ASP A 242 3.08 -0.46 -15.89
N GLU A 243 2.47 0.72 -15.79
CA GLU A 243 1.43 1.04 -14.80
C GLU A 243 0.14 0.21 -14.89
N GLY A 244 -0.08 -0.50 -15.99
CA GLY A 244 -1.26 -1.35 -16.21
C GLY A 244 -0.93 -2.81 -16.47
N HIS A 245 0.34 -3.22 -16.45
CA HIS A 245 0.74 -4.57 -16.86
C HIS A 245 1.93 -5.12 -16.08
N ILE A 246 1.90 -6.45 -15.92
CA ILE A 246 3.03 -7.27 -15.49
C ILE A 246 3.31 -8.37 -16.51
N MET A 247 4.51 -8.92 -16.46
CA MET A 247 4.89 -10.13 -17.17
C MET A 247 4.91 -11.30 -16.19
N ILE A 248 4.16 -12.37 -16.47
CA ILE A 248 4.17 -13.62 -15.70
C ILE A 248 4.77 -14.72 -16.57
N GLY A 249 6.01 -15.12 -16.29
CA GLY A 249 6.81 -15.92 -17.22
C GLY A 249 7.01 -15.16 -18.52
N ASP A 250 6.39 -15.65 -19.61
CA ASP A 250 6.44 -15.03 -20.94
C ASP A 250 5.10 -14.39 -21.35
N LYS A 251 4.13 -14.32 -20.42
CA LYS A 251 2.77 -13.82 -20.68
C LYS A 251 2.58 -12.42 -20.10
N LEU A 252 2.24 -11.47 -20.97
CA LEU A 252 1.78 -10.14 -20.56
C LEU A 252 0.38 -10.25 -19.93
N HIS A 253 0.20 -9.67 -18.76
CA HIS A 253 -1.04 -9.70 -17.98
C HIS A 253 -1.43 -8.28 -17.55
N PRO A 254 -2.67 -7.83 -17.83
CA PRO A 254 -3.20 -6.57 -17.29
C PRO A 254 -3.30 -6.65 -15.77
N CYS A 255 -2.81 -5.64 -15.06
CA CYS A 255 -2.78 -5.60 -13.61
C CYS A 255 -2.99 -4.17 -13.12
N THR A 256 -3.81 -3.99 -12.08
CA THR A 256 -4.09 -2.66 -11.52
C THR A 256 -3.08 -2.20 -10.48
N GLY A 257 -2.25 -3.12 -9.94
CA GLY A 257 -1.23 -2.85 -8.94
C GLY A 257 0.13 -3.49 -9.26
N PRO A 258 0.71 -3.25 -10.43
CA PRO A 258 1.82 -4.04 -11.02
C PRO A 258 3.13 -4.05 -10.20
N ARG A 259 3.22 -3.21 -9.16
CA ARG A 259 4.37 -3.13 -8.24
C ARG A 259 4.18 -3.90 -6.94
N THR A 260 2.98 -4.44 -6.70
CA THR A 260 2.62 -5.22 -5.51
C THR A 260 2.62 -6.72 -5.82
N HIS A 261 3.74 -7.24 -6.34
CA HIS A 261 3.90 -8.67 -6.64
C HIS A 261 5.12 -9.26 -5.97
N VAL A 262 5.09 -10.58 -5.77
CA VAL A 262 6.30 -11.33 -5.47
C VAL A 262 7.15 -11.46 -6.73
N ALA A 263 8.47 -11.66 -6.58
CA ALA A 263 9.40 -11.74 -7.71
C ALA A 263 9.18 -12.97 -8.62
N HIS A 264 8.58 -14.03 -8.10
CA HIS A 264 8.20 -15.22 -8.86
C HIS A 264 7.05 -15.97 -8.17
N THR A 265 6.26 -16.72 -8.93
CA THR A 265 5.05 -17.42 -8.44
C THR A 265 5.35 -18.39 -7.29
N GLY A 266 6.56 -18.98 -7.27
CA GLY A 266 7.01 -19.90 -6.23
C GLY A 266 7.19 -19.26 -4.83
N CYS A 267 7.16 -17.93 -4.73
CA CYS A 267 7.15 -17.25 -3.42
C CYS A 267 5.80 -17.35 -2.71
N ILE A 268 4.73 -17.72 -3.42
CA ILE A 268 3.38 -17.84 -2.85
C ILE A 268 3.34 -19.10 -1.97
N GLU A 269 3.05 -18.90 -0.69
CA GLU A 269 2.91 -19.98 0.27
C GLU A 269 1.45 -20.18 0.67
N GLY A 270 1.02 -21.43 0.83
CA GLY A 270 -0.29 -21.76 1.39
C GLY A 270 -1.49 -21.28 0.57
N PHE A 271 -1.36 -21.20 -0.76
CA PHE A 271 -2.46 -20.83 -1.64
C PHE A 271 -3.62 -21.84 -1.60
N ARG A 272 -4.86 -21.32 -1.55
CA ARG A 272 -6.11 -22.08 -1.58
C ARG A 272 -7.29 -21.20 -1.97
N LEU A 273 -8.28 -21.78 -2.64
CA LEU A 273 -9.57 -21.16 -2.92
C LEU A 273 -10.64 -21.63 -1.93
N VAL A 274 -11.56 -20.74 -1.61
CA VAL A 274 -12.82 -21.12 -0.94
C VAL A 274 -13.63 -21.92 -1.95
N LYS A 275 -13.96 -23.17 -1.61
CA LYS A 275 -14.59 -24.14 -2.54
C LYS A 275 -16.07 -23.90 -2.83
N LYS A 276 -16.56 -22.71 -2.50
CA LYS A 276 -17.94 -22.28 -2.74
C LYS A 276 -17.93 -20.83 -3.19
N LEU A 277 -18.72 -20.54 -4.21
CA LEU A 277 -19.04 -19.16 -4.57
C LEU A 277 -19.99 -18.59 -3.51
N ILE A 278 -19.70 -17.37 -3.07
CA ILE A 278 -20.49 -16.66 -2.05
C ILE A 278 -21.41 -15.67 -2.77
N HIS A 279 -22.72 -15.75 -2.55
CA HIS A 279 -23.65 -14.78 -3.11
C HIS A 279 -23.83 -13.59 -2.14
N ASP A 280 -23.37 -12.41 -2.54
CA ASP A 280 -23.56 -11.14 -1.85
C ASP A 280 -24.90 -10.52 -2.31
N VAL A 281 -25.99 -11.02 -1.72
CA VAL A 281 -27.38 -10.62 -2.05
C VAL A 281 -27.59 -9.10 -2.04
N PRO A 282 -27.10 -8.33 -1.04
CA PRO A 282 -27.28 -6.88 -1.02
C PRO A 282 -26.70 -6.14 -2.24
N ASN A 283 -25.60 -6.65 -2.81
CA ASN A 283 -24.91 -6.02 -3.92
C ASN A 283 -25.12 -6.75 -5.26
N ASP A 284 -25.97 -7.78 -5.28
CA ASP A 284 -26.29 -8.60 -6.47
C ASP A 284 -25.04 -9.11 -7.21
N ARG A 285 -24.13 -9.75 -6.47
CA ARG A 285 -22.85 -10.24 -7.00
C ARG A 285 -22.41 -11.55 -6.37
N TYR A 286 -21.62 -12.33 -7.11
CA TYR A 286 -21.02 -13.57 -6.64
C TYR A 286 -19.53 -13.39 -6.38
N LEU A 287 -19.03 -13.94 -5.29
CA LEU A 287 -17.66 -13.77 -4.84
C LEU A 287 -16.91 -15.10 -4.90
N LEU A 288 -15.78 -15.09 -5.59
CA LEU A 288 -14.74 -16.10 -5.48
C LEU A 288 -13.66 -15.55 -4.53
N ALA A 289 -13.38 -16.28 -3.46
CA ALA A 289 -12.35 -15.87 -2.50
C ALA A 289 -11.15 -16.81 -2.54
N GLY A 290 -9.95 -16.22 -2.51
CA GLY A 290 -8.69 -16.94 -2.39
C GLY A 290 -7.91 -16.48 -1.17
N ARG A 291 -7.08 -17.38 -0.61
CA ARG A 291 -6.25 -17.10 0.57
C ARG A 291 -4.84 -17.59 0.36
N VAL A 292 -3.90 -16.91 1.02
CA VAL A 292 -2.47 -17.23 1.06
C VAL A 292 -1.97 -17.30 2.50
N GLY A 293 -0.73 -17.72 2.68
CA GLY A 293 -0.09 -17.91 3.98
C GLY A 293 -0.53 -19.20 4.69
N LYS A 294 0.24 -19.59 5.71
CA LYS A 294 -0.09 -20.72 6.58
C LYS A 294 -1.31 -20.35 7.44
N LEU A 295 -2.30 -21.23 7.46
CA LEU A 295 -3.41 -21.20 8.40
C LEU A 295 -3.32 -22.42 9.33
N SER A 296 -3.89 -22.28 10.52
CA SER A 296 -4.24 -23.43 11.35
C SER A 296 -5.34 -24.27 10.68
N PRO A 297 -5.43 -25.58 10.97
CA PRO A 297 -6.50 -26.43 10.44
C PRO A 297 -7.91 -25.89 10.70
N ASP A 298 -8.14 -25.30 11.87
CA ASP A 298 -9.42 -24.73 12.28
C ASP A 298 -9.82 -23.54 11.40
N GLU A 299 -8.86 -22.69 11.03
CA GLU A 299 -9.11 -21.55 10.13
C GLU A 299 -9.42 -22.02 8.69
N VAL A 300 -8.84 -23.15 8.25
CA VAL A 300 -9.14 -23.73 6.92
C VAL A 300 -10.56 -24.28 6.89
N GLU A 301 -10.97 -24.98 7.94
CA GLU A 301 -12.32 -25.53 8.06
C GLU A 301 -13.37 -24.42 8.15
N GLN A 302 -13.13 -23.38 8.95
CA GLN A 302 -14.02 -22.22 9.05
C GLN A 302 -14.20 -21.48 7.73
N ILE A 303 -13.13 -21.34 6.93
CA ILE A 303 -13.19 -20.66 5.64
C ILE A 303 -13.97 -21.48 4.61
N ASN A 304 -13.76 -22.80 4.56
CA ASN A 304 -14.47 -23.69 3.63
C ASN A 304 -15.93 -23.92 4.04
N ASN A 305 -16.20 -23.85 5.34
CA ASN A 305 -17.52 -23.99 5.94
C ASN A 305 -18.12 -22.64 6.34
N MET A 306 -17.81 -21.54 5.63
CA MET A 306 -18.59 -20.31 5.75
C MET A 306 -20.03 -20.60 5.32
N VAL A 307 -20.82 -21.12 6.25
CA VAL A 307 -22.28 -21.16 6.22
C VAL A 307 -22.68 -19.72 6.50
N LEU A 308 -22.98 -18.99 5.44
CA LEU A 308 -23.68 -17.73 5.56
C LEU A 308 -25.09 -18.09 5.97
N GLU A 309 -25.37 -18.06 7.27
CA GLU A 309 -26.75 -17.92 7.76
C GLU A 309 -27.30 -16.53 7.40
#